data_AF-A0A916TDA7-F1
#
_entry.id   AF-A0A916TDA7-F1
#
_cell.length_a   1.000
_cell.length_b   1.000
_cell.length_c   1.000
_cell.angle_alpha   90.00
_cell.angle_beta   90.00
_cell.angle_gamma   90.00
#
_symmetry.space_group_name_H-M   'P 1'
#
loop_
_entity.id
_entity.type
_entity.pdbx_description
1 polymer ?
#
loop_
_entity_poly.entity_id
_entity_poly.type
_entity_poly.pdbx_seq_one_letter_code
_entity_poly.pdbx_strand_id
1 'polypeptide(L)'
;MLAAGEPGSALVQWLRLPVAERHAGDGLTDDLVAGVVRYAARPNETAMIGATLAARLGLERLWSVDDHSADTPDGDDPAAAKAYGDAITRAWDNPATRERLAADTRFMAGLAQPGGVLAYYRWLNAPDAPMLAFRSDFGAALVERSPIQAGRRYVGYWETRNLRMVANIRDVLGRYPGMRLLAIVGASHKGYYEAYLNQMHDVRLTDTAAFLR
;
A
#
# COMPACT_ATOMS: atom_id res chain seq x y z
N MET A 1 17.69 -10.89 -6.95
CA MET A 1 16.35 -10.44 -6.52
C MET A 1 15.64 -11.49 -5.66
N LEU A 2 15.49 -12.73 -6.14
CA LEU A 2 14.99 -13.82 -5.27
C LEU A 2 15.86 -14.06 -4.04
N ALA A 3 17.18 -14.17 -4.23
CA ALA A 3 18.15 -14.28 -3.14
C ALA A 3 18.25 -13.01 -2.26
N ALA A 4 17.71 -11.88 -2.71
CA ALA A 4 17.70 -10.62 -1.97
C ALA A 4 16.37 -10.36 -1.24
N GLY A 5 15.45 -11.33 -1.21
CA GLY A 5 14.16 -11.17 -0.53
C GLY A 5 13.19 -10.21 -1.23
N GLU A 6 13.36 -9.96 -2.53
CA GLU A 6 12.51 -9.04 -3.31
C GLU A 6 11.60 -9.80 -4.29
N PRO A 7 10.48 -10.40 -3.84
CA PRO A 7 9.61 -11.22 -4.68
C PRO A 7 8.94 -10.42 -5.81
N GLY A 8 8.61 -9.15 -5.57
CA GLY A 8 8.06 -8.25 -6.58
C GLY A 8 9.03 -8.01 -7.74
N SER A 9 10.27 -7.62 -7.43
CA SER A 9 11.32 -7.41 -8.44
C SER A 9 11.72 -8.70 -9.14
N ALA A 10 11.75 -9.83 -8.42
CA ALA A 10 11.95 -11.14 -9.02
C ALA A 10 10.87 -11.49 -10.06
N LEU A 11 9.61 -11.20 -9.74
CA LEU A 11 8.51 -11.39 -10.68
C LEU A 11 8.63 -10.47 -11.89
N VAL A 12 9.11 -9.23 -11.75
CA VAL A 12 9.42 -8.35 -12.90
C VAL A 12 10.41 -9.03 -13.85
N GLN A 13 11.51 -9.54 -13.33
CA GLN A 13 12.53 -10.21 -14.16
C GLN A 13 11.96 -11.45 -14.85
N TRP A 14 11.20 -12.28 -14.13
CA TRP A 14 10.52 -13.43 -14.70
C TRP A 14 9.55 -13.07 -15.83
N LEU A 15 8.76 -12.01 -15.66
CA LEU A 15 7.79 -11.55 -16.66
C LEU A 15 8.45 -10.89 -17.88
N ARG A 16 9.70 -10.43 -17.76
CA ARG A 16 10.49 -9.90 -18.89
C ARG A 16 11.09 -11.00 -19.77
N LEU A 17 11.26 -12.22 -19.25
CA LEU A 17 11.75 -13.35 -20.05
C LEU A 17 10.73 -13.76 -21.13
N PRO A 18 11.19 -14.16 -22.33
CA PRO A 18 10.38 -14.89 -23.28
C PRO A 18 9.71 -16.10 -22.62
N VAL A 19 8.48 -16.43 -23.02
CA VAL A 19 7.74 -17.57 -22.42
C VAL A 19 8.55 -18.88 -22.52
N ALA A 20 9.29 -19.07 -23.61
CA ALA A 20 10.14 -20.24 -23.81
C ALA A 20 11.33 -20.32 -22.85
N GLU A 21 11.73 -19.21 -22.21
CA GLU A 21 12.85 -19.12 -21.26
C GLU A 21 12.37 -19.10 -19.80
N ARG A 22 11.05 -19.18 -19.57
CA ARG A 22 10.46 -19.22 -18.23
C ARG A 22 10.47 -20.64 -17.66
N HIS A 23 11.66 -21.17 -17.44
CA HIS A 23 11.90 -22.47 -16.82
C HIS A 23 13.13 -22.44 -15.90
N ALA A 24 13.39 -23.54 -15.19
CA ALA A 24 14.61 -23.69 -14.41
C ALA A 24 15.84 -23.75 -15.32
N GLY A 25 16.95 -23.18 -14.87
CA GLY A 25 18.17 -22.98 -15.67
C GLY A 25 18.96 -21.78 -15.18
N ASP A 26 20.25 -21.69 -15.54
CA ASP A 26 21.11 -20.53 -15.27
C ASP A 26 21.09 -20.04 -13.80
N GLY A 27 21.07 -20.98 -12.86
CA GLY A 27 21.04 -20.70 -11.42
C GLY A 27 19.63 -20.54 -10.82
N LEU A 28 18.57 -20.65 -11.62
CA LEU A 28 17.19 -20.75 -11.18
C LEU A 28 16.80 -22.22 -11.01
N THR A 29 16.54 -22.64 -9.77
CA THR A 29 16.08 -24.01 -9.46
C THR A 29 14.58 -24.15 -9.70
N ASP A 30 14.10 -25.39 -9.81
CA ASP A 30 12.66 -25.68 -9.93
C ASP A 30 11.85 -25.08 -8.77
N ASP A 31 12.38 -25.13 -7.55
CA ASP A 31 11.74 -24.54 -6.36
C ASP A 31 11.62 -23.01 -6.48
N LEU A 32 12.64 -22.35 -7.01
CA LEU A 32 12.60 -20.90 -7.24
C LEU A 32 11.60 -20.54 -8.33
N VAL A 33 11.53 -21.32 -9.41
CA VAL A 33 10.50 -21.18 -10.45
C VAL A 33 9.11 -21.34 -9.85
N ALA A 34 8.88 -22.42 -9.11
CA ALA A 34 7.60 -22.69 -8.45
C ALA A 34 7.22 -21.57 -7.48
N GLY A 35 8.19 -20.99 -6.76
CA GLY A 35 8.00 -19.84 -5.89
C GLY A 35 7.53 -18.59 -6.64
N VAL A 36 8.19 -18.25 -7.76
CA VAL A 36 7.79 -17.09 -8.59
C VAL A 36 6.42 -17.30 -9.22
N VAL A 37 6.15 -18.48 -9.78
CA VAL A 37 4.84 -18.81 -10.39
C VAL A 37 3.73 -18.70 -9.35
N ARG A 38 3.96 -19.21 -8.13
CA ARG A 38 3.01 -19.10 -7.02
C ARG A 38 2.80 -17.64 -6.61
N TYR A 39 3.86 -16.84 -6.55
CA TYR A 39 3.75 -15.42 -6.23
C TYR A 39 2.99 -14.64 -7.30
N ALA A 40 3.23 -14.95 -8.58
CA ALA A 40 2.53 -14.35 -9.72
C ALA A 40 1.01 -14.58 -9.67
N ALA A 41 0.58 -15.72 -9.13
CA ALA A 41 -0.83 -16.08 -8.99
C ALA A 41 -1.52 -15.47 -7.75
N ARG A 42 -0.78 -14.77 -6.87
CA ARG A 42 -1.37 -14.17 -5.66
C ARG A 42 -2.30 -13.00 -6.03
N PRO A 43 -3.49 -12.91 -5.42
CA PRO A 43 -4.41 -11.80 -5.63
C PRO A 43 -3.95 -10.58 -4.82
N ASN A 44 -2.85 -9.96 -5.22
CA ASN A 44 -2.37 -8.71 -4.64
C ASN A 44 -1.89 -7.76 -5.74
N GLU A 45 -1.89 -6.47 -5.41
CA GLU A 45 -1.56 -5.40 -6.36
C GLU A 45 -0.08 -5.41 -6.75
N THR A 46 0.82 -5.85 -5.85
CA THR A 46 2.26 -5.96 -6.15
C THR A 46 2.53 -6.90 -7.32
N ALA A 47 1.87 -8.07 -7.36
CA ALA A 47 2.03 -9.03 -8.44
C ALA A 47 1.18 -8.69 -9.66
N MET A 48 -0.14 -8.49 -9.47
CA MET A 48 -1.09 -8.34 -10.56
C MET A 48 -0.95 -7.00 -11.30
N ILE A 49 -0.56 -5.93 -10.60
CA ILE A 49 -0.44 -4.59 -11.18
C ILE A 49 1.03 -4.18 -11.23
N GLY A 50 1.70 -4.08 -10.08
CA GLY A 50 3.05 -3.53 -9.97
C GLY A 50 4.05 -4.24 -10.87
N ALA A 51 4.28 -5.54 -10.63
CA ALA A 51 5.25 -6.33 -11.38
C ALA A 51 4.89 -6.47 -12.86
N THR A 52 3.61 -6.71 -13.14
CA THR A 52 3.10 -6.83 -14.52
C THR A 52 3.28 -5.54 -15.31
N LEU A 53 2.96 -4.38 -14.72
CA LEU A 53 3.13 -3.09 -15.36
C LEU A 53 4.61 -2.74 -15.53
N ALA A 54 5.43 -2.95 -14.50
CA ALA A 54 6.87 -2.70 -14.57
C ALA A 54 7.54 -3.51 -15.69
N ALA A 55 7.23 -4.80 -15.82
CA ALA A 55 7.74 -5.64 -16.90
C ALA A 55 7.31 -5.12 -18.29
N ARG A 56 6.04 -4.71 -18.45
CA ARG A 56 5.53 -4.14 -19.70
C ARG A 56 6.16 -2.79 -20.07
N LEU A 57 6.51 -1.99 -19.07
CA LEU A 57 7.19 -0.71 -19.25
C LEU A 57 8.72 -0.86 -19.40
N GLY A 58 9.26 -2.08 -19.38
CA GLY A 58 10.70 -2.33 -19.49
C GLY A 58 11.49 -1.95 -18.24
N LEU A 59 10.83 -1.75 -17.09
CA LEU A 59 11.50 -1.48 -15.82
C LEU A 59 12.13 -2.76 -15.27
N GLU A 60 13.25 -2.62 -14.58
CA GLU A 60 14.00 -3.77 -14.08
C GLU A 60 13.54 -4.26 -12.70
N ARG A 61 12.85 -3.42 -11.92
CA ARG A 61 12.52 -3.75 -10.53
C ARG A 61 11.34 -2.95 -10.02
N LEU A 62 10.85 -3.39 -8.87
CA LEU A 62 9.99 -2.58 -8.00
C LEU A 62 10.83 -1.98 -6.88
N TRP A 63 10.30 -0.91 -6.28
CA TRP A 63 10.85 -0.31 -5.08
C TRP A 63 9.83 -0.50 -3.96
N SER A 64 10.15 -1.37 -2.99
CA SER A 64 9.36 -1.48 -1.77
C SER A 64 9.58 -0.22 -0.94
N VAL A 65 8.49 0.38 -0.51
CA VAL A 65 8.52 1.64 0.27
C VAL A 65 8.22 1.41 1.75
N ASP A 66 7.64 0.27 2.10
CA ASP A 66 7.28 -0.06 3.47
C ASP A 66 8.13 -1.22 3.98
N ASP A 67 9.02 -0.90 4.92
CA ASP A 67 9.92 -1.86 5.56
C ASP A 67 9.45 -2.25 6.96
N HIS A 68 8.26 -1.77 7.37
CA HIS A 68 7.69 -2.00 8.70
C HIS A 68 8.63 -1.60 9.86
N SER A 69 9.65 -0.78 9.60
CA SER A 69 10.60 -0.36 10.64
C SER A 69 9.94 0.46 11.74
N ALA A 70 8.77 1.05 11.47
CA ALA A 70 7.99 1.83 12.43
C ALA A 70 7.19 0.92 13.39
N ASP A 71 7.00 -0.35 13.05
CA ASP A 71 6.23 -1.28 13.87
C ASP A 71 6.88 -1.38 15.24
N THR A 72 6.06 -1.16 16.27
CA THR A 72 6.48 -1.32 17.65
C THR A 72 5.84 -2.60 18.16
N PRO A 73 6.63 -3.53 18.74
CA PRO A 73 6.05 -4.73 19.33
C PRO A 73 5.04 -4.34 20.42
N ASP A 74 3.98 -5.13 20.54
CA ASP A 74 3.08 -5.01 21.68
C ASP A 74 3.84 -5.23 22.99
N GLY A 75 3.39 -4.57 24.05
CA GLY A 75 3.93 -4.82 25.39
C GLY A 75 3.51 -6.18 25.91
N ASP A 76 4.29 -6.73 26.85
CA ASP A 76 4.07 -8.08 27.39
C ASP A 76 2.83 -8.21 28.30
N ASP A 77 2.16 -7.11 28.66
CA ASP A 77 0.97 -7.12 29.51
C ASP A 77 -0.32 -7.33 28.67
N PRO A 78 -0.99 -8.49 28.79
CA PRO A 78 -2.20 -8.78 28.03
C PRO A 78 -3.37 -7.85 28.38
N ALA A 79 -3.43 -7.33 29.61
CA ALA A 79 -4.49 -6.41 30.03
C ALA A 79 -4.31 -5.05 29.37
N ALA A 80 -3.08 -4.54 29.28
CA ALA A 80 -2.76 -3.33 28.54
C ALA A 80 -3.03 -3.47 27.04
N ALA A 81 -2.62 -4.60 26.43
CA ALA A 81 -2.89 -4.88 25.02
C ALA A 81 -4.40 -4.91 24.74
N LYS A 82 -5.18 -5.57 25.61
CA LYS A 82 -6.64 -5.59 25.50
C LYS A 82 -7.24 -4.19 25.65
N ALA A 83 -6.83 -3.41 26.65
CA ALA A 83 -7.33 -2.06 26.87
C ALA A 83 -7.05 -1.13 25.67
N TYR A 84 -5.87 -1.27 25.06
CA TYR A 84 -5.51 -0.59 23.82
C TYR A 84 -6.44 -0.99 22.67
N GLY A 85 -6.60 -2.29 22.43
CA GLY A 85 -7.48 -2.81 21.37
C GLY A 85 -8.93 -2.37 21.53
N ASP A 86 -9.46 -2.43 22.76
CA ASP A 86 -10.83 -1.99 23.08
C ASP A 86 -11.01 -0.48 22.82
N ALA A 87 -10.01 0.34 23.15
CA ALA A 87 -10.06 1.78 22.94
C ALA A 87 -10.08 2.13 21.44
N ILE A 88 -9.19 1.53 20.64
CA ILE A 88 -9.14 1.76 19.19
C ILE A 88 -10.41 1.23 18.50
N THR A 89 -10.86 0.03 18.85
CA THR A 89 -12.10 -0.55 18.30
C THR A 89 -13.30 0.37 18.55
N ARG A 90 -13.39 0.95 19.75
CA ARG A 90 -14.46 1.89 20.10
C ARG A 90 -14.36 3.19 19.33
N ALA A 91 -13.15 3.69 19.08
CA ALA A 91 -12.94 4.89 18.25
C ALA A 91 -13.41 4.66 16.79
N TRP A 92 -13.19 3.46 16.25
CA TRP A 92 -13.62 3.09 14.90
C TRP A 92 -15.13 2.87 14.76
N ASP A 93 -15.88 2.70 15.85
CA ASP A 93 -17.34 2.72 15.83
C ASP A 93 -17.89 4.15 15.65
N ASN A 94 -17.79 4.66 14.43
CA ASN A 94 -18.19 6.01 14.09
C ASN A 94 -18.93 6.08 12.74
N PRO A 95 -19.65 7.18 12.45
CA PRO A 95 -20.41 7.33 11.21
C PRO A 95 -19.55 7.25 9.94
N ALA A 96 -18.34 7.80 9.95
CA ALA A 96 -17.45 7.79 8.79
C ALA A 96 -16.96 6.37 8.46
N THR A 97 -16.68 5.54 9.47
CA THR A 97 -16.39 4.11 9.28
C THR A 97 -17.56 3.38 8.66
N ARG A 98 -18.78 3.59 9.17
CA ARG A 98 -19.99 2.98 8.58
C ARG A 98 -20.21 3.40 7.14
N GLU A 99 -20.04 4.68 6.84
CA GLU A 99 -20.12 5.22 5.47
C GLU A 99 -19.09 4.57 4.55
N ARG A 100 -17.82 4.55 4.98
CA ARG A 100 -16.72 3.95 4.22
C ARG A 100 -16.94 2.46 3.98
N LEU A 101 -17.37 1.71 5.00
CA LEU A 101 -17.66 0.27 4.88
C LEU A 101 -18.87 0.00 3.97
N ALA A 102 -19.92 0.83 4.02
CA ALA A 102 -21.06 0.70 3.14
C ALA A 102 -20.68 0.95 1.67
N ALA A 103 -19.85 1.97 1.41
CA ALA A 103 -19.32 2.24 0.08
C ALA A 103 -18.42 1.09 -0.40
N ASP A 104 -17.48 0.63 0.43
CA ASP A 104 -16.58 -0.49 0.14
C ASP A 104 -17.37 -1.75 -0.22
N THR A 105 -18.33 -2.15 0.62
CA THR A 105 -19.22 -3.30 0.39
C THR A 105 -19.93 -3.20 -0.95
N ARG A 106 -20.46 -2.02 -1.29
CA ARG A 106 -21.15 -1.78 -2.56
C ARG A 106 -20.22 -1.96 -3.77
N PHE A 107 -19.00 -1.42 -3.73
CA PHE A 107 -18.06 -1.59 -4.83
C PHE A 107 -17.52 -3.02 -4.92
N MET A 108 -17.24 -3.66 -3.78
CA MET A 108 -16.81 -5.06 -3.71
C MET A 108 -17.82 -6.00 -4.34
N ALA A 109 -19.12 -5.80 -4.06
CA ALA A 109 -20.20 -6.58 -4.69
C ALA A 109 -20.26 -6.41 -6.23
N GLY A 110 -19.73 -5.31 -6.75
CA GLY A 110 -19.70 -5.00 -8.18
C GLY A 110 -18.44 -5.46 -8.92
N LEU A 111 -17.43 -6.02 -8.24
CA LEU A 111 -16.10 -6.28 -8.85
C LEU A 111 -16.14 -7.18 -10.09
N ALA A 112 -17.03 -8.19 -10.10
CA ALA A 112 -17.15 -9.13 -11.20
C ALA A 112 -17.83 -8.55 -12.45
N GLN A 113 -18.48 -7.38 -12.33
CA GLN A 113 -19.13 -6.72 -13.45
C GLN A 113 -18.09 -6.11 -14.41
N PRO A 114 -18.41 -5.96 -15.70
CA PRO A 114 -17.56 -5.23 -16.63
C PRO A 114 -17.22 -3.83 -16.09
N GLY A 115 -15.93 -3.52 -15.95
CA GLY A 115 -15.45 -2.25 -15.39
C GLY A 115 -15.52 -2.13 -13.86
N GLY A 116 -15.99 -3.16 -13.13
CA GLY A 116 -16.16 -3.15 -11.67
C GLY A 116 -14.87 -2.89 -10.91
N VAL A 117 -13.78 -3.58 -11.26
CA VAL A 117 -12.44 -3.34 -10.68
C VAL A 117 -12.01 -1.89 -10.87
N LEU A 118 -12.19 -1.34 -12.07
CA LEU A 118 -11.80 0.04 -12.36
C LEU A 118 -12.66 1.06 -11.62
N ALA A 119 -13.96 0.81 -11.51
CA ALA A 119 -14.86 1.63 -10.70
C ALA A 119 -14.44 1.65 -9.23
N TYR A 120 -14.02 0.51 -8.69
CA TYR A 120 -13.49 0.42 -7.33
C TYR A 120 -12.19 1.22 -7.16
N TYR A 121 -11.21 1.09 -8.06
CA TYR A 121 -9.99 1.91 -8.02
C TYR A 121 -10.27 3.42 -8.15
N ARG A 122 -11.22 3.82 -9.00
CA ARG A 122 -11.64 5.22 -9.13
C ARG A 122 -12.23 5.76 -7.83
N TRP A 123 -13.03 4.97 -7.13
CA TRP A 123 -13.54 5.34 -5.81
C TRP A 123 -12.42 5.47 -4.78
N LEU A 124 -11.52 4.48 -4.68
CA LEU A 124 -10.38 4.54 -3.76
C LEU A 124 -9.46 5.76 -4.00
N ASN A 125 -9.39 6.23 -5.25
CA ASN A 125 -8.55 7.35 -5.66
C ASN A 125 -9.30 8.68 -5.80
N ALA A 126 -10.60 8.72 -5.48
CA ALA A 126 -11.38 9.96 -5.59
C ALA A 126 -10.83 11.05 -4.65
N PRO A 127 -10.95 12.35 -5.00
CA PRO A 127 -10.37 13.44 -4.20
C PRO A 127 -10.85 13.50 -2.74
N ASP A 128 -12.05 13.00 -2.46
CA ASP A 128 -12.66 12.95 -1.13
C ASP A 128 -12.33 11.68 -0.33
N ALA A 129 -11.87 10.61 -1.00
CA ALA A 129 -11.57 9.33 -0.37
C ALA A 129 -10.53 9.42 0.77
N PRO A 130 -9.42 10.20 0.66
CA PRO A 130 -8.47 10.35 1.76
C PRO A 130 -9.09 10.94 3.03
N MET A 131 -9.98 11.92 2.88
CA MET A 131 -10.62 12.57 4.02
C MET A 131 -11.64 11.65 4.70
N LEU A 132 -12.40 10.87 3.93
CA LEU A 132 -13.29 9.85 4.48
C LEU A 132 -12.49 8.78 5.24
N ALA A 133 -11.37 8.30 4.68
CA ALA A 133 -10.48 7.36 5.35
C ALA A 133 -9.91 7.95 6.65
N PHE A 134 -9.45 9.20 6.63
CA PHE A 134 -8.96 9.89 7.82
C PHE A 134 -10.03 10.00 8.90
N ARG A 135 -11.24 10.46 8.57
CA ARG A 135 -12.33 10.61 9.54
C ARG A 135 -12.79 9.28 10.13
N SER A 136 -12.77 8.21 9.33
CA SER A 136 -13.13 6.86 9.76
C SER A 136 -12.11 6.30 10.75
N ASP A 137 -10.82 6.48 10.48
CA ASP A 137 -9.75 5.76 11.16
C ASP A 137 -8.97 6.71 12.08
N PHE A 138 -7.95 7.37 11.53
CA PHE A 138 -6.93 8.12 12.29
C PHE A 138 -7.51 9.33 13.01
N GLY A 139 -8.41 10.08 12.37
CA GLY A 139 -9.10 11.21 12.95
C GLY A 139 -9.99 10.80 14.12
N ALA A 140 -10.63 9.63 14.05
CA ALA A 140 -11.40 9.08 15.16
C ALA A 140 -10.50 8.63 16.31
N ALA A 141 -9.38 7.97 16.00
CA ALA A 141 -8.37 7.59 17.00
C ALA A 141 -7.74 8.83 17.68
N LEU A 142 -7.43 9.89 16.94
CA LEU A 142 -6.83 11.13 17.46
C LEU A 142 -7.63 11.80 18.60
N VAL A 143 -8.95 11.64 18.57
CA VAL A 143 -9.88 12.23 19.56
C VAL A 143 -10.37 11.23 20.61
N GLU A 144 -9.88 9.99 20.55
CA GLU A 144 -10.10 8.94 21.56
C GLU A 144 -9.58 9.41 22.93
N ARG A 145 -10.30 9.07 24.01
CA ARG A 145 -10.11 9.69 25.34
C ARG A 145 -9.70 8.70 26.44
N SER A 146 -9.17 7.53 26.08
CA SER A 146 -8.70 6.56 27.05
C SER A 146 -7.58 7.18 27.90
N PRO A 147 -7.51 6.85 29.21
CA PRO A 147 -6.43 7.34 30.07
C PRO A 147 -5.04 6.93 29.57
N ILE A 148 -4.94 5.80 28.86
CA ILE A 148 -3.72 5.28 28.24
C ILE A 148 -3.35 5.98 26.93
N GLN A 149 -4.20 6.91 26.46
CA GLN A 149 -4.03 7.67 25.21
C GLN A 149 -3.76 6.76 24.00
N ALA A 150 -4.49 5.64 23.92
CA ALA A 150 -4.30 4.62 22.90
C ALA A 150 -4.31 5.21 21.49
N GLY A 151 -5.28 6.10 21.21
CA GLY A 151 -5.40 6.76 19.91
C GLY A 151 -4.19 7.61 19.51
N ARG A 152 -3.58 8.34 20.45
CA ARG A 152 -2.36 9.12 20.18
C ARG A 152 -1.18 8.22 19.80
N ARG A 153 -1.04 7.08 20.50
CA ARG A 153 0.00 6.08 20.20
C ARG A 153 -0.23 5.45 18.83
N TYR A 154 -1.47 5.06 18.52
CA TYR A 154 -1.85 4.49 17.24
C TYR A 154 -1.52 5.44 16.07
N VAL A 155 -1.94 6.70 16.17
CA VAL A 155 -1.71 7.69 15.11
C VAL A 155 -0.23 8.06 15.00
N GLY A 156 0.50 8.21 16.12
CA GLY A 156 1.93 8.52 16.08
C GLY A 156 2.74 7.44 15.36
N TYR A 157 2.42 6.16 15.59
CA TYR A 157 2.97 5.04 14.82
C TYR A 157 2.64 5.18 13.32
N TRP A 158 1.36 5.39 13.00
CA TRP A 158 0.90 5.45 11.61
C TRP A 158 1.53 6.59 10.83
N GLU A 159 1.62 7.78 11.42
CA GLU A 159 2.30 8.95 10.86
C GLU A 159 3.78 8.65 10.62
N THR A 160 4.46 8.05 11.59
CA THR A 160 5.88 7.67 11.47
C THR A 160 6.11 6.67 10.34
N ARG A 161 5.26 5.65 10.20
CA ARG A 161 5.33 4.68 9.11
C ARG A 161 5.20 5.37 7.75
N ASN A 162 4.19 6.24 7.59
CA ASN A 162 3.98 6.96 6.34
C ASN A 162 5.12 7.94 6.01
N LEU A 163 5.71 8.60 7.01
CA LEU A 163 6.89 9.44 6.82
C LEU A 163 8.08 8.63 6.27
N ARG A 164 8.35 7.45 6.83
CA ARG A 164 9.42 6.57 6.34
C ARG A 164 9.15 6.06 4.93
N MET A 165 7.91 5.68 4.64
CA MET A 165 7.53 5.27 3.29
C MET A 165 7.72 6.40 2.27
N VAL A 166 7.32 7.63 2.61
CA VAL A 166 7.51 8.81 1.75
C VAL A 166 8.99 9.16 1.60
N ALA A 167 9.80 8.99 2.65
CA ALA A 167 11.26 9.14 2.55
C ALA A 167 11.86 8.16 1.53
N ASN A 168 11.41 6.90 1.50
CA ASN A 168 11.84 5.91 0.51
C ASN A 168 11.42 6.31 -0.92
N ILE A 169 10.23 6.90 -1.10
CA ILE A 169 9.81 7.46 -2.40
C ILE A 169 10.73 8.61 -2.81
N ARG A 170 11.08 9.49 -1.86
CA ARG A 170 11.95 10.64 -2.13
C ARG A 170 13.37 10.20 -2.49
N ASP A 171 13.93 9.19 -1.83
CA ASP A 171 15.23 8.60 -2.18
C ASP A 171 15.23 8.13 -3.63
N VAL A 172 14.17 7.43 -4.05
CA VAL A 172 14.02 6.94 -5.42
C VAL A 172 13.92 8.12 -6.40
N LEU A 173 13.01 9.08 -6.17
CA LEU A 173 12.84 10.26 -7.03
C LEU A 173 14.10 11.13 -7.14
N GLY A 174 14.95 11.17 -6.11
CA GLY A 174 16.17 11.98 -6.07
C GLY A 174 17.33 11.44 -6.91
N ARG A 175 17.22 10.23 -7.48
CA ARG A 175 18.34 9.60 -8.21
C ARG A 175 18.70 10.30 -9.52
N TYR A 176 17.69 10.81 -10.25
CA TYR A 176 17.89 11.51 -11.51
C TYR A 176 16.82 12.59 -11.72
N PRO A 177 17.16 13.77 -12.28
CA PRO A 177 16.19 14.80 -12.61
C PRO A 177 15.08 14.30 -13.55
N GLY A 178 13.84 14.72 -13.29
CA GLY A 178 12.69 14.41 -14.14
C GLY A 178 12.13 13.00 -13.98
N MET A 179 12.57 12.25 -12.97
CA MET A 179 12.07 10.90 -12.73
C MET A 179 10.57 10.89 -12.40
N ARG A 180 9.88 9.85 -12.87
CA ARG A 180 8.45 9.63 -12.67
C ARG A 180 8.27 8.33 -11.90
N LEU A 181 7.34 8.34 -10.93
CA LEU A 181 7.04 7.18 -10.10
C LEU A 181 5.52 6.99 -10.02
N LEU A 182 5.09 5.74 -10.13
CA LEU A 182 3.73 5.32 -9.78
C LEU A 182 3.79 4.61 -8.43
N ALA A 183 3.10 5.16 -7.42
CA ALA A 183 2.97 4.54 -6.12
C ALA A 183 1.70 3.68 -6.09
N ILE A 184 1.86 2.40 -5.76
CA ILE A 184 0.76 1.47 -5.49
C ILE A 184 0.84 1.13 -4.01
N VAL A 185 -0.17 1.53 -3.25
CA VAL A 185 -0.18 1.44 -1.79
C VAL A 185 -1.61 1.27 -1.30
N GLY A 186 -1.78 0.68 -0.10
CA GLY A 186 -3.10 0.59 0.54
C GLY A 186 -3.76 1.96 0.68
N ALA A 187 -5.06 2.03 0.40
CA ALA A 187 -5.79 3.30 0.27
C ALA A 187 -5.73 4.19 1.53
N SER A 188 -5.57 3.62 2.72
CA SER A 188 -5.41 4.37 3.98
C SER A 188 -4.12 5.21 4.04
N HIS A 189 -3.10 4.89 3.23
CA HIS A 189 -1.86 5.64 3.15
C HIS A 189 -1.94 6.87 2.24
N LYS A 190 -2.86 6.88 1.26
CA LYS A 190 -2.92 7.89 0.18
C LYS A 190 -2.93 9.31 0.74
N GLY A 191 -3.77 9.61 1.73
CA GLY A 191 -3.85 10.95 2.31
C GLY A 191 -2.55 11.42 2.97
N TYR A 192 -1.86 10.52 3.67
CA TYR A 192 -0.57 10.83 4.29
C TYR A 192 0.54 10.99 3.25
N TYR A 193 0.56 10.12 2.24
CA TYR A 193 1.48 10.25 1.11
C TYR A 193 1.35 11.61 0.44
N GLU A 194 0.13 12.00 0.09
CA GLU A 194 -0.13 13.28 -0.57
C GLU A 194 0.25 14.46 0.33
N ALA A 195 -0.11 14.42 1.62
CA ALA A 195 0.23 15.46 2.57
C ALA A 195 1.75 15.65 2.73
N TYR A 196 2.52 14.57 2.86
CA TYR A 196 3.97 14.63 3.07
C TYR A 196 4.73 14.93 1.77
N LEU A 197 4.34 14.33 0.64
CA LEU A 197 4.97 14.60 -0.65
C LEU A 197 4.73 16.04 -1.12
N ASN A 198 3.59 16.65 -0.78
CA ASN A 198 3.33 18.08 -1.06
C ASN A 198 4.26 19.04 -0.31
N GLN A 199 4.95 18.58 0.74
CA GLN A 199 5.95 19.39 1.45
C GLN A 199 7.32 19.38 0.72
N MET A 200 7.51 18.50 -0.26
CA MET A 200 8.77 18.38 -0.98
C MET A 200 8.87 19.44 -2.08
N HIS A 201 10.01 20.12 -2.17
CA HIS A 201 10.17 21.31 -3.03
C HIS A 201 10.05 21.06 -4.54
N ASP A 202 10.36 19.86 -5.00
CA ASP A 202 10.51 19.49 -6.42
C ASP A 202 9.68 18.24 -6.79
N VAL A 203 8.76 17.81 -5.93
CA VAL A 203 7.84 16.71 -6.21
C VAL A 203 6.50 17.28 -6.66
N ARG A 204 6.00 16.79 -7.80
CA ARG A 204 4.67 17.12 -8.29
C ARG A 204 3.79 15.88 -8.27
N LEU A 205 2.74 15.93 -7.45
CA LEU A 205 1.68 14.93 -7.48
C LEU A 205 0.82 15.09 -8.73
N THR A 206 0.43 13.97 -9.33
CA THR A 206 -0.47 13.94 -10.49
C THR A 206 -1.70 13.13 -10.13
N ASP A 207 -2.87 13.61 -10.55
CA ASP A 207 -4.13 12.89 -10.35
C ASP A 207 -4.10 11.52 -11.04
N THR A 208 -4.36 10.46 -10.26
CA THR A 208 -4.36 9.08 -10.73
C THR A 208 -5.59 8.78 -11.60
N ALA A 209 -6.68 9.55 -11.48
CA ALA A 209 -7.89 9.39 -12.29
C ALA A 209 -7.59 9.50 -13.80
N ALA A 210 -6.59 10.31 -14.18
CA ALA A 210 -6.16 10.45 -15.57
C ALA A 210 -5.64 9.13 -16.20
N PHE A 211 -5.19 8.18 -15.37
CA PHE A 211 -4.62 6.89 -15.78
C PHE A 211 -5.56 5.70 -15.54
N LEU A 212 -6.64 5.87 -14.78
CA LEU A 212 -7.66 4.85 -14.52
C LEU A 212 -8.78 4.96 -15.57
N ARG A 213 -8.49 4.58 -16.83
CA ARG A 213 -9.40 4.70 -17.99
C ARG A 213 -10.10 3.41 -18.36
#